data_AF-A0A9E5YDL3-F1
#
_entry.id   AF-A0A9E5YDL3-F1
#
_cell.length_a   1.000
_cell.length_b   1.000
_cell.length_c   1.000
_cell.angle_alpha   90.00
_cell.angle_beta   90.00
_cell.angle_gamma   90.00
#
_symmetry.space_group_name_H-M   'P 1'
#
loop_
_entity.id
_entity.type
_entity.pdbx_description
1 polymer ?
#
loop_
_entity_poly.entity_id
_entity_poly.type
_entity_poly.pdbx_seq_one_letter_code
_entity_poly.pdbx_strand_id
1 'polypeptide(L)'
;MTLNKKIAISIAFILLFVAGSYLAENLSREQGLRSATVIKVQEGSNLVALLGVDVLRALKEQEFPGDAEAKGPSLLYAVGAAGIADFNQIEVKGIDGRVFKAAKNEITGDYILYFTERGTVNLCLKGDSRRFLVENVSEINKIN
;
A
#
# COMPACT_ATOMS: atom_id res chain seq x y z
N MET A 1 18.21 -42.26 21.38
CA MET A 1 17.58 -40.92 21.46
C MET A 1 16.15 -41.11 21.94
N THR A 2 15.78 -40.61 23.13
CA THR A 2 14.47 -40.86 23.74
C THR A 2 13.36 -40.07 23.05
N LEU A 3 12.12 -40.57 23.10
CA LEU A 3 10.95 -39.94 22.49
C LEU A 3 10.81 -38.47 22.91
N ASN A 4 11.08 -38.17 24.18
CA ASN A 4 11.03 -36.82 24.74
C ASN A 4 12.05 -35.86 24.09
N LYS A 5 13.24 -36.35 23.71
CA LYS A 5 14.23 -35.52 22.98
C LYS A 5 13.76 -35.21 21.56
N LYS A 6 13.08 -36.15 20.88
CA LYS A 6 12.52 -35.91 19.53
C LYS A 6 11.37 -34.89 19.58
N ILE A 7 10.51 -34.98 20.58
CA ILE A 7 9.41 -34.03 20.80
C ILE A 7 9.96 -32.63 21.09
N ALA A 8 10.94 -32.51 21.99
CA ALA A 8 11.55 -31.22 22.33
C ALA A 8 12.21 -30.53 21.11
N ILE A 9 12.93 -31.29 20.28
CA ILE A 9 13.53 -30.76 19.05
C ILE A 9 12.44 -30.31 18.06
N SER A 10 11.36 -31.07 17.91
CA SER A 10 10.27 -30.72 17.00
C SER A 10 9.56 -29.43 17.43
N ILE A 11 9.31 -29.27 18.73
CA ILE A 11 8.74 -28.03 19.30
C ILE A 11 9.71 -26.85 19.09
N ALA A 12 11.00 -27.06 19.33
CA ALA A 12 12.01 -26.02 19.09
C ALA A 12 12.06 -25.59 17.61
N PHE A 13 11.92 -26.53 16.66
CA PHE A 13 11.82 -26.21 15.24
C PHE A 13 10.58 -25.38 14.92
N ILE A 14 9.41 -25.74 15.46
CA ILE A 14 8.18 -24.97 15.24
C ILE A 14 8.34 -23.54 15.75
N LEU A 15 8.90 -23.36 16.96
CA LEU A 15 9.17 -22.03 17.52
C LEU A 15 10.16 -21.23 16.66
N LEU A 16 11.21 -21.88 16.15
CA LEU A 16 12.17 -21.28 15.23
C LEU A 16 11.51 -20.83 13.92
N PHE A 17 10.61 -21.65 13.36
CA PHE A 17 9.85 -21.28 12.16
C PHE A 17 8.96 -20.07 12.40
N VAL A 18 8.20 -20.06 13.50
CA VAL A 18 7.32 -18.92 13.84
C VAL A 18 8.12 -17.64 14.04
N ALA A 19 9.22 -17.70 14.81
CA ALA A 19 10.09 -16.54 15.03
C ALA A 19 10.76 -16.07 13.72
N GLY A 20 11.22 -17.00 12.89
CA GLY A 20 11.80 -16.70 11.58
C GLY A 20 10.82 -16.03 10.63
N SER A 21 9.57 -16.51 10.57
CA SER A 21 8.51 -15.89 9.77
C SER A 21 8.21 -14.47 10.21
N TYR A 22 8.12 -14.23 11.52
CA TYR A 22 7.88 -12.89 12.06
C TYR A 22 9.02 -11.91 11.72
N LEU A 23 10.27 -12.36 11.86
CA LEU A 23 11.44 -11.56 11.49
C LEU A 23 11.48 -11.27 9.98
N ALA A 24 11.17 -12.26 9.14
CA ALA A 24 11.13 -12.10 7.70
C ALA A 24 10.04 -11.10 7.26
N GLU A 25 8.86 -11.16 7.88
CA GLU A 25 7.77 -10.22 7.64
C GLU A 25 8.18 -8.78 8.02
N ASN A 26 8.80 -8.60 9.18
CA ASN A 26 9.21 -7.27 9.62
C ASN A 26 10.29 -6.66 8.70
N LEU A 27 11.27 -7.46 8.25
CA LEU A 27 12.26 -7.05 7.26
C LEU A 27 11.63 -6.70 5.91
N SER A 28 10.70 -7.53 5.44
CA SER A 28 9.97 -7.29 4.19
C SER A 28 9.17 -5.99 4.24
N ARG A 29 8.49 -5.73 5.38
CA ARG A 29 7.73 -4.50 5.62
C ARG A 29 8.65 -3.28 5.61
N GLU A 30 9.76 -3.30 6.35
CA GLU A 30 10.70 -2.17 6.39
C GLU A 30 11.30 -1.88 5.02
N GLN A 31 11.68 -2.91 4.27
CA GLN A 31 12.18 -2.76 2.91
C GLN A 31 11.11 -2.17 2.00
N GLY A 32 9.88 -2.68 2.06
CA GLY A 32 8.78 -2.20 1.24
C GLY A 32 8.39 -0.75 1.50
N LEU A 33 8.48 -0.32 2.77
CA LEU A 33 8.29 1.09 3.15
C LEU A 33 9.41 1.98 2.62
N ARG A 34 10.65 1.47 2.58
CA ARG A 34 11.81 2.21 2.04
C ARG A 34 11.87 2.21 0.51
N SER A 35 11.20 1.29 -0.17
CA SER A 35 11.16 1.22 -1.63
C SER A 35 9.85 1.74 -2.23
N ALA A 36 8.89 2.17 -1.39
CA ALA A 36 7.53 2.55 -1.79
C ALA A 36 6.73 1.43 -2.48
N THR A 37 7.10 0.15 -2.27
CA THR A 37 6.28 -0.99 -2.68
C THR A 37 5.12 -1.26 -1.70
N VAL A 38 5.18 -0.64 -0.52
CA VAL A 38 4.12 -0.59 0.48
C VAL A 38 3.79 0.87 0.79
N ILE A 39 2.52 1.23 0.66
CA ILE A 39 1.98 2.56 0.95
C ILE A 39 1.43 2.58 2.36
N LYS A 40 1.86 3.54 3.18
CA LYS A 40 1.24 3.81 4.49
C LYS A 40 -0.02 4.63 4.29
N VAL A 41 -1.12 4.18 4.83
CA VAL A 41 -2.35 4.96 4.90
C VAL A 41 -2.58 5.40 6.34
N GLN A 42 -2.69 6.70 6.59
CA GLN A 42 -2.69 7.26 7.94
C GLN A 42 -3.84 8.27 8.15
N GLU A 43 -4.24 8.41 9.42
CA GLU A 43 -5.08 9.50 9.90
C GLU A 43 -4.28 10.30 10.95
N GLY A 44 -3.77 11.46 10.55
CA GLY A 44 -2.76 12.17 11.33
C GLY A 44 -1.51 11.31 11.55
N SER A 45 -1.15 11.05 12.80
CA SER A 45 -0.02 10.17 13.16
C SER A 45 -0.38 8.68 13.21
N ASN A 46 -1.66 8.32 13.09
CA ASN A 46 -2.12 6.94 13.31
C ASN A 46 -2.07 6.16 12.00
N LEU A 47 -1.36 5.03 11.99
CA LEU A 47 -1.36 4.11 10.86
C LEU A 47 -2.70 3.35 10.82
N VAL A 48 -3.44 3.52 9.73
CA VAL A 48 -4.73 2.87 9.50
C VAL A 48 -4.55 1.59 8.70
N ALA A 49 -3.76 1.64 7.62
CA ALA A 49 -3.52 0.49 6.77
C ALA A 49 -2.14 0.52 6.10
N LEU A 50 -1.71 -0.64 5.63
CA LEU A 50 -0.57 -0.80 4.73
C LEU A 50 -1.08 -1.43 3.44
N LEU A 51 -0.90 -0.72 2.34
CA LEU A 51 -1.32 -1.21 1.02
C LEU A 51 -0.07 -1.60 0.23
N GLY A 52 0.14 -2.90 0.09
CA GLY A 52 1.11 -3.43 -0.86
C GLY A 52 0.59 -3.35 -2.29
N VAL A 53 1.48 -3.41 -3.28
CA VAL A 53 1.09 -3.41 -4.70
C VAL A 53 0.14 -4.55 -5.06
N ASP A 54 0.25 -5.72 -4.43
CA ASP A 54 -0.69 -6.82 -4.66
C ASP A 54 -2.10 -6.50 -4.17
N VAL A 55 -2.22 -5.77 -3.05
CA VAL A 55 -3.51 -5.27 -2.56
C VAL A 55 -4.08 -4.28 -3.57
N LEU A 56 -3.28 -3.33 -4.05
CA LEU A 56 -3.71 -2.37 -5.06
C LEU A 56 -4.12 -3.06 -6.37
N ARG A 57 -3.45 -4.15 -6.76
CA ARG A 57 -3.80 -4.93 -7.95
C ARG A 57 -5.16 -5.61 -7.78
N ALA A 58 -5.41 -6.21 -6.62
CA ALA A 58 -6.71 -6.77 -6.28
C ALA A 58 -7.80 -5.68 -6.27
N LEU A 59 -7.50 -4.50 -5.74
CA LEU A 59 -8.42 -3.35 -5.77
C LEU A 59 -8.72 -2.88 -7.19
N LYS A 60 -7.72 -2.83 -8.08
CA LYS A 60 -7.92 -2.54 -9.51
C LYS A 60 -8.88 -3.54 -10.16
N GLU A 61 -8.70 -4.82 -9.89
CA GLU A 61 -9.56 -5.88 -10.44
C GLU A 61 -10.99 -5.81 -9.92
N GLN A 62 -11.18 -5.37 -8.67
CA GLN A 62 -12.50 -5.16 -8.10
C GLN A 62 -13.19 -3.90 -8.64
N GLU A 63 -12.45 -2.80 -8.80
CA GLU A 63 -13.00 -1.53 -9.31
C GLU A 63 -13.28 -1.59 -10.81
N PHE A 64 -12.39 -2.23 -11.58
CA PHE A 64 -12.49 -2.37 -13.03
C PHE A 64 -12.42 -3.85 -13.46
N PRO A 65 -13.49 -4.63 -13.22
CA PRO A 65 -13.50 -6.05 -13.51
C PRO A 65 -13.37 -6.30 -15.02
N GLY A 66 -12.37 -7.10 -15.41
CA GLY A 66 -12.11 -7.45 -16.82
C GLY A 66 -11.41 -6.36 -17.64
N ASP A 67 -11.08 -5.21 -17.05
CA ASP A 67 -10.33 -4.16 -17.72
C ASP A 67 -8.81 -4.39 -17.57
N ALA A 68 -8.21 -4.90 -18.64
CA ALA A 68 -6.76 -5.11 -18.74
C ALA A 68 -6.00 -3.80 -19.03
N GLU A 69 -6.67 -2.76 -19.50
CA GLU A 69 -6.05 -1.46 -19.81
C GLU A 69 -5.95 -0.55 -18.59
N ALA A 70 -6.80 -0.80 -17.57
CA ALA A 70 -6.74 -0.12 -16.29
C ALA A 70 -5.32 -0.15 -15.71
N LYS A 71 -4.77 1.03 -15.43
CA LYS A 71 -3.37 1.21 -15.00
C LYS A 71 -3.19 1.17 -13.49
N GLY A 72 -4.28 1.07 -12.74
CA GLY A 72 -4.31 1.05 -11.29
C GLY A 72 -5.70 1.39 -10.75
N PRO A 73 -5.92 1.22 -9.43
CA PRO A 73 -7.17 1.67 -8.81
C PRO A 73 -7.20 3.20 -8.71
N SER A 74 -8.39 3.76 -8.57
CA SER A 74 -8.53 5.16 -8.20
C SER A 74 -8.03 5.41 -6.77
N LEU A 75 -7.55 6.63 -6.52
CA LEU A 75 -7.14 7.07 -5.19
C LEU A 75 -8.30 6.94 -4.20
N LEU A 76 -9.51 7.32 -4.61
CA LEU A 76 -10.71 7.20 -3.78
C LEU A 76 -11.01 5.75 -3.41
N TYR A 77 -10.93 4.83 -4.37
CA TYR A 77 -11.19 3.42 -4.10
C TYR A 77 -10.15 2.82 -3.16
N ALA A 78 -8.86 3.15 -3.35
CA ALA A 78 -7.79 2.71 -2.45
C ALA A 78 -7.92 3.27 -1.03
N VAL A 79 -8.26 4.55 -0.89
CA VAL A 79 -8.49 5.22 0.40
C VAL A 79 -9.72 4.63 1.11
N GLY A 80 -10.82 4.42 0.37
CA GLY A 80 -12.03 3.79 0.90
C GLY A 80 -11.79 2.35 1.36
N ALA A 81 -11.08 1.55 0.57
CA ALA A 81 -10.71 0.18 0.94
C ALA A 81 -9.77 0.11 2.15
N ALA A 82 -8.96 1.15 2.38
CA ALA A 82 -8.14 1.30 3.58
C ALA A 82 -8.94 1.72 4.83
N GLY A 83 -10.26 1.92 4.72
CA GLY A 83 -11.13 2.29 5.83
C GLY A 83 -11.27 3.79 6.06
N ILE A 84 -10.75 4.63 5.16
CA ILE A 84 -10.92 6.08 5.23
C ILE A 84 -12.19 6.46 4.46
N ALA A 85 -13.29 6.61 5.18
CA ALA A 85 -14.60 6.94 4.59
C ALA A 85 -14.94 8.44 4.60
N ASP A 86 -14.39 9.21 5.55
CA ASP A 86 -14.64 10.64 5.68
C ASP A 86 -13.34 11.39 5.91
N PHE A 87 -13.13 12.48 5.17
CA PHE A 87 -11.94 13.32 5.19
C PHE A 87 -12.28 14.68 4.60
N ASN A 88 -11.66 15.75 5.11
CA ASN A 88 -11.75 17.08 4.49
C ASN A 88 -10.75 17.22 3.34
N GLN A 89 -9.58 16.60 3.50
CA GLN A 89 -8.50 16.61 2.52
C GLN A 89 -7.70 15.30 2.59
N ILE A 90 -7.19 14.85 1.44
CA ILE A 90 -6.17 13.80 1.36
C ILE A 90 -4.85 14.45 0.94
N GLU A 91 -3.79 14.03 1.62
CA GLU A 91 -2.41 14.29 1.25
C GLU A 91 -1.81 12.98 0.72
N VAL A 92 -1.22 13.01 -0.47
CA VAL A 92 -0.47 11.90 -1.06
C VAL A 92 0.98 12.32 -1.17
N LYS A 93 1.89 11.50 -0.66
CA LYS A 93 3.31 11.82 -0.61
C LYS A 93 4.16 10.73 -1.22
N GLY A 94 5.11 11.16 -2.04
CA GLY A 94 6.11 10.32 -2.68
C GLY A 94 7.32 10.14 -1.77
N ILE A 95 8.09 9.09 -2.04
CA ILE A 95 9.35 8.84 -1.34
C ILE A 95 10.38 9.97 -1.55
N ASP A 96 10.26 10.70 -2.65
CA ASP A 96 11.07 11.88 -2.98
C ASP A 96 10.69 13.14 -2.16
N GLY A 97 9.66 13.05 -1.33
CA GLY A 97 9.12 14.15 -0.55
C GLY A 97 8.15 15.05 -1.30
N ARG A 98 7.82 14.75 -2.58
CA ARG A 98 6.78 15.47 -3.30
C ARG A 98 5.43 15.20 -2.67
N VAL A 99 4.64 16.26 -2.50
CA VAL A 99 3.33 16.20 -1.83
C VAL A 99 2.26 16.71 -2.78
N PHE A 100 1.19 15.93 -2.93
CA PHE A 100 -0.06 16.34 -3.54
C PHE A 100 -1.12 16.44 -2.45
N LYS A 101 -1.93 17.50 -2.49
CA LYS A 101 -3.05 17.69 -1.57
C LYS A 101 -4.29 18.02 -2.38
N ALA A 102 -5.40 17.42 -2.02
CA ALA A 102 -6.69 17.74 -2.61
C ALA A 102 -7.79 17.65 -1.56
N ALA A 103 -8.66 18.65 -1.57
CA ALA A 103 -9.85 18.65 -0.74
C ALA A 103 -10.87 17.61 -1.23
N LYS A 104 -11.80 17.21 -0.35
CA LYS A 104 -12.82 16.19 -0.65
C LYS A 104 -13.61 16.47 -1.93
N ASN A 105 -13.88 17.75 -2.21
CA ASN A 105 -14.59 18.21 -3.41
C ASN A 105 -13.73 18.26 -4.67
N GLU A 106 -12.41 18.20 -4.55
CA GLU A 106 -11.46 18.20 -5.67
C GLU A 106 -11.07 16.79 -6.09
N ILE A 107 -11.13 15.82 -5.18
CA ILE A 107 -10.80 14.42 -5.49
C ILE A 107 -11.96 13.78 -6.24
N THR A 108 -11.75 13.52 -7.53
CA THR A 108 -12.65 12.75 -8.39
C THR A 108 -12.16 11.31 -8.54
N GLY A 109 -12.95 10.47 -9.22
CA GLY A 109 -12.52 9.12 -9.63
C GLY A 109 -11.40 9.11 -10.68
N ASP A 110 -10.95 10.28 -11.14
CA ASP A 110 -9.91 10.39 -12.17
C ASP A 110 -8.49 10.36 -11.59
N TYR A 111 -8.31 10.51 -10.27
CA TYR A 111 -7.01 10.32 -9.64
C TYR A 111 -6.70 8.84 -9.56
N ILE A 112 -5.65 8.37 -10.24
CA ILE A 112 -5.29 6.96 -10.34
C ILE A 112 -3.90 6.71 -9.74
N LEU A 113 -3.80 5.60 -8.98
CA LEU A 113 -2.54 5.04 -8.50
C LEU A 113 -1.94 4.14 -9.60
N TYR A 114 -1.24 4.76 -10.55
CA TYR A 114 -0.66 4.12 -11.72
C TYR A 114 0.48 3.16 -11.34
N PHE A 115 0.39 1.89 -11.71
CA PHE A 115 1.44 0.89 -11.46
C PHE A 115 2.71 1.15 -12.27
N THR A 116 3.86 1.10 -11.60
CA THR A 116 5.17 1.16 -12.26
C THR A 116 5.74 -0.24 -12.48
N GLU A 117 6.69 -0.38 -13.40
CA GLU A 117 7.42 -1.63 -13.61
C GLU A 117 8.29 -2.03 -12.41
N ARG A 118 8.54 -1.10 -11.48
CA ARG A 118 9.34 -1.32 -10.27
C ARG A 118 8.52 -1.85 -9.09
N GLY A 119 7.23 -2.12 -9.30
CA GLY A 119 6.35 -2.57 -8.22
C GLY A 119 6.03 -1.46 -7.22
N THR A 120 5.96 -0.21 -7.67
CA THR A 120 5.47 0.95 -6.91
C THR A 120 4.25 1.54 -7.63
N VAL A 121 3.67 2.62 -7.09
CA VAL A 121 2.64 3.39 -7.82
C VAL A 121 2.98 4.87 -7.87
N ASN A 122 2.54 5.52 -8.95
CA ASN A 122 2.56 6.97 -9.10
C ASN A 122 1.13 7.50 -9.05
N LEU A 123 0.94 8.73 -8.57
CA LEU A 123 -0.34 9.42 -8.65
C LEU A 123 -0.40 10.25 -9.94
N CYS A 124 -1.44 10.07 -10.76
CA CYS A 124 -1.73 10.92 -11.91
C CYS A 124 -3.24 11.07 -12.14
N LEU A 125 -3.61 11.92 -13.08
CA LEU A 125 -4.98 11.99 -13.59
C LEU A 125 -5.20 10.96 -14.70
N LYS A 126 -6.41 10.42 -14.78
CA LYS A 126 -6.86 9.52 -15.85
C LYS A 126 -6.76 10.26 -17.18
N GLY A 127 -6.07 9.66 -18.15
CA GLY A 127 -5.81 10.27 -19.46
C GLY A 127 -4.55 11.15 -19.54
N ASP A 128 -3.92 11.49 -18.40
CA ASP A 128 -2.62 12.18 -18.37
C ASP A 128 -1.57 11.35 -17.62
N SER A 129 -1.23 10.19 -18.20
CA SER A 129 -0.18 9.31 -17.68
C SER A 129 1.25 9.79 -17.95
N ARG A 130 1.41 10.93 -18.64
CA ARG A 130 2.73 11.53 -18.93
C ARG A 130 3.19 12.49 -17.84
N ARG A 131 2.27 12.97 -16.99
CA ARG A 131 2.56 13.89 -15.90
C ARG A 131 2.13 13.32 -14.57
N PHE A 132 3.08 12.82 -13.80
CA PHE A 132 2.84 12.34 -12.45
C PHE A 132 2.76 13.52 -11.46
N LEU A 133 1.65 13.56 -10.70
CA LEU A 133 1.46 14.48 -9.58
C LEU A 133 2.40 14.10 -8.44
N VAL A 134 2.55 12.80 -8.20
CA VAL A 134 3.47 12.22 -7.21
C VAL A 134 4.07 10.95 -7.79
N GLU A 135 5.38 10.79 -7.69
CA GLU A 135 6.07 9.55 -8.10
C GLU A 135 6.40 8.70 -6.87
N ASN A 136 6.35 7.37 -7.01
CA ASN A 136 6.65 6.41 -5.95
C ASN A 136 5.94 6.77 -4.64
N VAL A 137 4.61 6.78 -4.69
CA VAL A 137 3.74 7.08 -3.55
C VAL A 137 4.10 6.15 -2.39
N SER A 138 4.43 6.75 -1.25
CA SER A 138 4.82 6.04 -0.04
C SER A 138 3.82 6.26 1.10
N GLU A 139 3.10 7.38 1.10
CA GLU A 139 2.16 7.75 2.18
C GLU A 139 0.89 8.38 1.59
N ILE A 140 -0.26 8.02 2.18
CA ILE A 140 -1.56 8.65 1.96
C ILE A 140 -2.11 9.03 3.32
N ASN A 141 -2.28 10.31 3.57
CA ASN A 141 -2.70 10.85 4.86
C ASN A 141 -4.07 11.52 4.73
N LYS A 142 -4.99 11.15 5.61
CA LYS A 142 -6.21 11.92 5.87
C LYS A 142 -5.86 13.15 6.70
N ILE A 143 -6.31 14.29 6.21
CA ILE A 143 -6.25 15.60 6.88
C ILE A 143 -7.70 16.04 7.16
N ASN A 144 -7.98 16.34 8.42
CA ASN A 144 -9.24 16.93 8.87
C ASN A 144 -9.08 18.44 9.02
#